data_AF-A0A1F8DG33-F1
#
_entry.id   AF-A0A1F8DG33-F1
#
_cell.length_a   1.000
_cell.length_b   1.000
_cell.length_c   1.000
_cell.angle_alpha   90.00
_cell.angle_beta   90.00
_cell.angle_gamma   90.00
#
_symmetry.space_group_name_H-M   'P 1'
#
loop_
_entity.id
_entity.type
_entity.pdbx_description
1 polymer ?
#
loop_
_entity_poly.entity_id
_entity_poly.type
_entity_poly.pdbx_seq_one_letter_code
_entity_poly.pdbx_strand_id
1 'polypeptide(L)'
;MKLIVGLGNPGEKYKNNRHNAGFLVADALKTRISNEFLIFKSTNFMNESGEFVKNLMSQYPNISISDLYIVHDDLDIPLGKYKIQFGVGPKVHNGVASIEKEIGSKDFWRVRVGVDNRNPENRIQGEEYVLRDFTQEEEVILEKVIKKVCREINLLPQ
;
A
#
# COMPACT_ATOMS: atom_id res chain seq x y z
N MET A 1 2.81 -16.15 11.20
CA MET A 1 1.85 -15.87 10.10
C MET A 1 1.59 -14.39 10.08
N LYS A 2 1.75 -13.74 8.93
CA LYS A 2 1.75 -12.27 8.81
C LYS A 2 0.54 -11.79 8.01
N LEU A 3 0.12 -10.56 8.26
CA LEU A 3 -1.04 -9.96 7.62
C LEU A 3 -0.59 -8.83 6.68
N ILE A 4 -0.91 -8.93 5.40
CA ILE A 4 -0.68 -7.89 4.40
C ILE A 4 -2.01 -7.28 3.99
N VAL A 5 -2.12 -5.95 4.05
CA VAL A 5 -3.27 -5.19 3.56
C VAL A 5 -2.82 -4.20 2.50
N GLY A 6 -3.33 -4.37 1.28
CA GLY A 6 -3.21 -3.39 0.20
C GLY A 6 -4.27 -2.30 0.34
N LEU A 7 -3.85 -1.04 0.33
CA LEU A 7 -4.74 0.13 0.34
C LEU A 7 -5.10 0.56 -1.09
N GLY A 8 -6.27 1.18 -1.20
CA GLY A 8 -6.88 1.62 -2.45
C GLY A 8 -8.37 1.94 -2.24
N ASN A 9 -9.00 2.46 -3.28
CA ASN A 9 -10.44 2.72 -3.31
C ASN A 9 -11.18 1.62 -4.10
N PRO A 10 -12.31 1.11 -3.60
CA PRO A 10 -13.12 0.11 -4.29
C PRO A 10 -13.89 0.70 -5.49
N GLY A 11 -14.02 -0.10 -6.56
CA GLY A 11 -14.80 0.24 -7.75
C GLY A 11 -13.95 0.39 -9.02
N GLU A 12 -14.52 0.03 -10.17
CA GLU A 12 -13.79 -0.06 -11.46
C GLU A 12 -13.12 1.25 -11.87
N LYS A 13 -13.75 2.40 -11.60
CA LYS A 13 -13.21 3.73 -11.93
C LYS A 13 -11.89 4.08 -11.24
N TYR A 14 -11.48 3.34 -10.20
CA TYR A 14 -10.25 3.59 -9.45
C TYR A 14 -9.17 2.55 -9.75
N LYS A 15 -9.48 1.52 -10.54
CA LYS A 15 -8.65 0.33 -10.71
C LYS A 15 -7.19 0.66 -11.07
N ASN A 16 -6.99 1.67 -11.92
CA ASN A 16 -5.69 2.05 -12.45
C ASN A 16 -5.15 3.35 -11.86
N ASN A 17 -5.82 3.93 -10.87
CA ASN A 17 -5.33 5.16 -10.27
C ASN A 17 -4.10 4.90 -9.39
N ARG A 18 -3.31 5.95 -9.21
CA ARG A 18 -2.10 5.90 -8.39
C ARG A 18 -2.39 5.46 -6.95
N HIS A 19 -3.54 5.84 -6.40
CA HIS A 19 -3.99 5.46 -5.06
C HIS A 19 -4.25 3.95 -4.89
N ASN A 20 -4.48 3.23 -5.99
CA ASN A 20 -4.70 1.79 -5.99
C ASN A 20 -3.40 1.00 -6.19
N ALA A 21 -2.22 1.63 -6.13
CA ALA A 21 -0.94 0.90 -6.18
C ALA A 21 -0.82 -0.17 -5.08
N GLY A 22 -1.40 0.07 -3.90
CA GLY A 22 -1.47 -0.93 -2.83
C GLY A 22 -2.29 -2.16 -3.21
N PHE A 23 -3.43 -1.98 -3.89
CA PHE A 23 -4.23 -3.08 -4.43
C PHE A 23 -3.48 -3.87 -5.49
N LEU A 24 -2.81 -3.19 -6.43
CA LEU A 24 -2.05 -3.83 -7.50
C LEU A 24 -0.92 -4.71 -6.95
N VAL A 25 -0.20 -4.22 -5.93
CA VAL A 25 0.82 -5.03 -5.24
C VAL A 25 0.18 -6.20 -4.49
N ALA A 26 -0.92 -6.00 -3.76
CA ALA A 26 -1.58 -7.07 -3.02
C ALA A 26 -2.09 -8.20 -3.94
N ASP A 27 -2.65 -7.86 -5.11
CA ASP A 27 -3.06 -8.83 -6.13
C ASP A 27 -1.85 -9.60 -6.67
N ALA A 28 -0.73 -8.94 -6.91
CA ALA A 28 0.50 -9.59 -7.34
C ALA A 28 1.09 -10.51 -6.26
N LEU A 29 1.07 -10.10 -4.98
CA LEU A 29 1.55 -10.92 -3.87
C LEU A 29 0.75 -12.22 -3.76
N LYS A 30 -0.59 -12.16 -3.85
CA LYS A 30 -1.48 -13.34 -3.80
C LYS A 30 -1.12 -14.42 -4.82
N THR A 31 -0.55 -14.04 -5.95
CA THR A 31 -0.19 -14.97 -7.03
C THR A 31 1.26 -15.42 -7.01
N ARG A 32 2.12 -14.80 -6.19
CA ARG A 32 3.59 -14.91 -6.30
C ARG A 32 4.31 -15.35 -5.03
N ILE A 33 3.66 -15.35 -3.86
CA ILE A 33 4.31 -15.69 -2.58
C ILE A 33 3.63 -16.86 -1.86
N SER A 34 4.32 -17.40 -0.85
CA SER A 34 3.87 -18.57 -0.07
C SER A 34 2.55 -18.32 0.71
N ASN A 35 1.91 -19.40 1.13
CA ASN A 35 0.69 -19.40 1.97
C ASN A 35 0.90 -18.87 3.41
N GLU A 36 2.07 -18.33 3.74
CA GLU A 36 2.41 -17.85 5.09
C GLU A 36 1.95 -16.42 5.37
N PHE A 37 1.47 -15.74 4.32
CA PHE A 37 0.87 -14.42 4.39
C PHE A 37 -0.64 -14.50 4.16
N LEU A 38 -1.39 -13.89 5.08
CA LEU A 38 -2.78 -13.55 4.83
C LEU A 38 -2.81 -12.23 4.10
N ILE A 39 -3.34 -12.20 2.87
CA ILE A 39 -3.30 -11.00 2.01
C ILE A 39 -4.71 -10.51 1.73
N PHE A 40 -4.97 -9.26 2.07
CA PHE A 40 -6.24 -8.59 1.87
C PHE A 40 -6.08 -7.30 1.08
N LYS A 41 -7.17 -6.88 0.44
CA LYS A 41 -7.34 -5.51 -0.06
C LYS A 41 -8.40 -4.87 0.82
N SER A 42 -8.20 -3.61 1.19
CA SER A 42 -9.25 -2.84 1.86
C SER A 42 -10.53 -2.85 1.04
N THR A 43 -11.68 -3.06 1.67
CA THR A 43 -12.99 -2.91 1.02
C THR A 43 -13.60 -1.53 1.25
N ASN A 44 -12.96 -0.70 2.07
CA ASN A 44 -13.42 0.64 2.42
C ASN A 44 -12.70 1.69 1.56
N PHE A 45 -13.24 2.91 1.52
CA PHE A 45 -12.53 4.03 0.92
C PHE A 45 -11.26 4.38 1.70
N MET A 46 -10.33 5.07 1.05
CA MET A 46 -8.98 5.30 1.58
C MET A 46 -9.01 5.89 3.00
N ASN A 47 -9.82 6.92 3.24
CA ASN A 47 -9.99 7.58 4.54
C ASN A 47 -10.58 6.68 5.65
N GLU A 48 -11.18 5.55 5.30
CA GLU A 48 -11.83 4.58 6.19
C GLU A 48 -11.02 3.28 6.31
N SER A 49 -9.80 3.24 5.78
CA SER A 49 -8.95 2.04 5.80
C SER A 49 -8.60 1.59 7.23
N GLY A 50 -8.55 2.50 8.20
CA GLY A 50 -8.28 2.15 9.60
C GLY A 50 -9.36 1.26 10.22
N GLU A 51 -10.63 1.53 9.92
CA GLU A 51 -11.75 0.70 10.38
C GLU A 51 -11.63 -0.72 9.84
N PHE A 52 -11.36 -0.84 8.53
CA PHE A 52 -11.15 -2.13 7.88
C PHE A 52 -10.02 -2.92 8.54
N VAL A 53 -8.83 -2.31 8.72
CA VAL A 53 -7.68 -3.01 9.30
C VAL A 53 -7.95 -3.42 10.75
N LYS A 54 -8.57 -2.56 11.54
CA LYS A 54 -8.95 -2.87 12.94
C LYS A 54 -9.91 -4.04 13.03
N ASN A 55 -10.97 -4.04 12.21
CA ASN A 55 -11.95 -5.11 12.14
C ASN A 55 -11.35 -6.41 11.57
N LEU A 56 -10.36 -6.32 10.69
CA LEU A 56 -9.65 -7.48 10.18
C LEU A 56 -8.75 -8.09 11.25
N MET A 57 -7.98 -7.27 11.98
CA MET A 57 -7.12 -7.75 13.05
C MET A 57 -7.89 -8.41 14.19
N SER A 58 -9.11 -7.95 14.52
CA SER A 58 -9.95 -8.59 15.54
C SER A 58 -10.40 -10.00 15.16
N GLN A 59 -10.43 -10.33 13.86
CA GLN A 59 -10.70 -11.68 13.35
C GLN A 59 -9.47 -12.59 13.44
N TYR A 60 -8.28 -12.03 13.61
CA TYR A 60 -7.00 -12.74 13.70
C TYR A 60 -6.23 -12.37 14.98
N PRO A 61 -6.76 -12.70 16.17
CA PRO A 61 -6.22 -12.24 17.46
C PRO A 61 -4.78 -12.70 17.77
N ASN A 62 -4.26 -13.69 17.04
CA ASN A 62 -2.89 -14.18 17.18
C ASN A 62 -1.87 -13.38 16.36
N ILE A 63 -2.32 -12.45 15.50
CA ILE A 63 -1.44 -11.62 14.69
C ILE A 63 -1.20 -10.30 15.42
N SER A 64 0.07 -10.02 15.73
CA SER A 64 0.47 -8.77 16.38
C SER A 64 0.51 -7.61 15.39
N ILE A 65 0.48 -6.36 15.90
CA ILE A 65 0.68 -5.16 15.06
C ILE A 65 2.05 -5.21 14.36
N SER A 66 3.07 -5.80 14.99
CA SER A 66 4.39 -5.96 14.38
C SER A 66 4.43 -6.95 13.20
N ASP A 67 3.40 -7.78 13.06
CA ASP A 67 3.21 -8.71 11.94
C ASP A 67 2.28 -8.15 10.84
N LEU A 68 1.82 -6.90 11.00
CA LEU A 68 1.01 -6.18 10.02
C LEU A 68 1.87 -5.45 9.00
N TYR A 69 1.54 -5.62 7.72
CA TYR A 69 2.15 -4.96 6.58
C TYR A 69 1.08 -4.17 5.83
N ILE A 70 1.25 -2.86 5.75
CA ILE A 70 0.37 -1.96 4.99
C ILE A 70 1.07 -1.58 3.68
N VAL A 71 0.45 -1.93 2.56
CA VAL A 71 0.96 -1.61 1.22
C VAL A 71 0.16 -0.44 0.67
N HIS A 72 0.85 0.64 0.29
CA HIS A 72 0.18 1.87 -0.16
C HIS A 72 1.06 2.67 -1.12
N ASP A 73 0.45 3.61 -1.84
CA ASP A 73 1.16 4.59 -2.66
C ASP A 73 1.80 5.70 -1.81
N ASP A 74 2.88 6.28 -2.32
CA ASP A 74 3.65 7.28 -1.60
C ASP A 74 4.18 8.38 -2.53
N LEU A 75 3.76 9.61 -2.27
CA LEU A 75 4.20 10.80 -2.99
C LEU A 75 5.55 11.35 -2.52
N ASP A 76 6.11 10.86 -1.41
CA ASP A 76 7.47 11.18 -0.98
C ASP A 76 8.53 10.38 -1.76
N ILE A 77 8.11 9.38 -2.52
CA ILE A 77 8.99 8.44 -3.21
C ILE A 77 8.73 8.55 -4.73
N PRO A 78 9.78 8.76 -5.55
CA PRO A 78 9.65 8.78 -7.00
C PRO A 78 9.12 7.46 -7.56
N LEU A 79 8.34 7.53 -8.64
CA LEU A 79 7.94 6.36 -9.41
C LEU A 79 9.16 5.51 -9.82
N GLY A 80 9.03 4.19 -9.71
CA GLY A 80 10.12 3.25 -9.96
C GLY A 80 10.96 2.91 -8.72
N LYS A 81 10.69 3.56 -7.58
CA LYS A 81 11.30 3.25 -6.28
C LYS A 81 10.23 2.79 -5.29
N TYR A 82 10.68 2.12 -4.23
CA TYR A 82 9.84 1.70 -3.12
C TYR A 82 10.68 1.64 -1.85
N LYS A 83 10.02 1.53 -0.70
CA LYS A 83 10.65 1.25 0.59
C LYS A 83 9.81 0.27 1.39
N ILE A 84 10.46 -0.67 2.10
CA ILE A 84 9.81 -1.54 3.08
C ILE A 84 10.40 -1.19 4.43
N GLN A 85 9.59 -0.60 5.32
CA GLN A 85 10.09 -0.03 6.57
C GLN A 85 9.13 -0.27 7.73
N PHE A 86 9.68 -0.58 8.89
CA PHE A 86 8.93 -0.66 10.14
C PHE A 86 8.82 0.72 10.78
N GLY A 87 7.63 1.12 11.24
CA GLY A 87 7.45 2.38 11.99
C GLY A 87 7.54 3.67 11.17
N VAL A 88 8.09 3.63 9.95
CA VAL A 88 8.36 4.82 9.12
C VAL A 88 7.29 5.00 8.05
N GLY A 89 6.44 6.01 8.21
CA GLY A 89 5.36 6.36 7.28
C GLY A 89 5.67 7.47 6.26
N PRO A 90 4.71 7.77 5.37
CA PRO A 90 4.71 8.94 4.51
C PRO A 90 4.46 10.22 5.32
N LYS A 91 4.78 11.39 4.74
CA LYS A 91 4.43 12.69 5.31
C LYS A 91 2.92 12.89 5.40
N VAL A 92 2.20 12.53 4.33
CA VAL A 92 0.73 12.62 4.23
C VAL A 92 0.22 11.43 3.45
N HIS A 93 -0.72 10.68 4.02
CA HIS A 93 -1.49 9.64 3.32
C HIS A 93 -2.74 9.30 4.12
N ASN A 94 -3.93 9.56 3.58
CA ASN A 94 -5.20 9.47 4.31
C ASN A 94 -5.48 8.06 4.86
N GLY A 95 -5.14 7.01 4.11
CA GLY A 95 -5.34 5.64 4.58
C GLY A 95 -4.38 5.23 5.70
N VAL A 96 -3.15 5.75 5.69
CA VAL A 96 -2.19 5.45 6.75
C VAL A 96 -2.55 6.24 8.01
N ALA A 97 -2.94 7.50 7.85
CA ALA A 97 -3.44 8.32 8.95
C ALA A 97 -4.69 7.72 9.61
N SER A 98 -5.61 7.17 8.80
CA SER A 98 -6.79 6.44 9.28
C SER A 98 -6.40 5.20 10.11
N ILE A 99 -5.45 4.39 9.63
CA ILE A 99 -4.94 3.21 10.33
C ILE A 99 -4.25 3.58 11.64
N GLU A 100 -3.34 4.56 11.63
CA GLU A 100 -2.64 5.03 12.82
C GLU A 100 -3.61 5.52 13.89
N LYS A 101 -4.68 6.22 13.48
CA LYS A 101 -5.75 6.67 14.38
C LYS A 101 -6.53 5.50 14.98
N GLU A 102 -6.98 4.56 14.16
CA GLU A 102 -7.87 3.48 14.61
C GLU A 102 -7.18 2.39 15.43
N ILE A 103 -5.91 2.10 15.11
CA ILE A 103 -5.07 1.13 15.82
C ILE A 103 -4.35 1.77 17.01
N GLY A 104 -4.08 3.07 16.97
CA GLY A 104 -3.36 3.78 18.03
C GLY A 104 -1.86 3.49 18.08
N SER A 105 -1.28 2.96 17.00
CA SER A 105 0.14 2.66 16.89
C SER A 105 0.67 2.95 15.49
N LYS A 106 1.99 3.19 15.40
CA LYS A 106 2.74 3.31 14.14
C LYS A 106 3.63 2.12 13.88
N ASP A 107 3.73 1.18 14.82
CA ASP A 107 4.71 0.09 14.87
C ASP A 107 4.28 -1.11 14.02
N PHE A 108 4.00 -0.84 12.75
CA PHE A 108 3.70 -1.82 11.72
C PHE A 108 4.59 -1.58 10.50
N TRP A 109 4.73 -2.60 9.66
CA TRP A 109 5.47 -2.53 8.42
C TRP A 109 4.70 -1.76 7.37
N ARG A 110 5.40 -0.92 6.61
CA ARG A 110 4.85 -0.19 5.47
C ARG A 110 5.64 -0.54 4.22
N VAL A 111 4.93 -1.00 3.21
CA VAL A 111 5.44 -1.21 1.85
C VAL A 111 5.01 0.01 1.04
N ARG A 112 5.90 0.99 0.99
CA ARG A 112 5.69 2.33 0.43
C ARG A 112 6.06 2.31 -1.04
N VAL A 113 5.07 2.32 -1.92
CA VAL A 113 5.27 2.29 -3.38
C VAL A 113 5.37 3.72 -3.89
N GLY A 114 6.51 4.10 -4.47
CA GLY A 114 6.66 5.43 -5.04
C GLY A 114 5.77 5.63 -6.25
N VAL A 115 4.97 6.69 -6.23
CA VAL A 115 4.07 7.05 -7.34
C VAL A 115 4.30 8.48 -7.83
N ASP A 116 5.21 9.24 -7.21
CA ASP A 116 5.46 10.61 -7.64
C ASP A 116 6.24 10.62 -8.97
N ASN A 117 5.60 11.12 -10.00
CA ASN A 117 6.19 11.41 -11.30
C ASN A 117 5.72 12.78 -11.81
N ARG A 118 5.32 13.68 -10.90
CA ARG A 118 4.84 15.02 -11.25
C ARG A 118 5.98 15.89 -11.77
N ASN A 119 5.64 16.76 -12.73
CA ASN A 119 6.56 17.80 -13.19
C ASN A 119 6.87 18.78 -12.04
N PRO A 120 8.14 19.01 -11.68
CA PRO A 120 8.52 19.98 -10.65
C PRO A 120 8.07 21.41 -10.93
N GLU A 121 7.99 21.82 -12.19
CA GLU A 121 7.64 23.18 -12.61
C GLU A 121 6.13 23.45 -12.59
N ASN A 122 5.31 22.41 -12.72
CA ASN A 122 3.85 22.50 -12.67
C ASN A 122 3.27 21.35 -11.86
N ARG A 123 3.40 21.47 -10.53
CA ARG A 123 3.08 20.38 -9.62
C ARG A 123 1.59 20.34 -9.29
N ILE A 124 0.90 19.33 -9.84
CA ILE A 124 -0.48 19.00 -9.50
C ILE A 124 -0.60 18.68 -8.00
N GLN A 125 -1.71 19.10 -7.39
CA GLN A 125 -2.02 18.80 -5.99
C GLN A 125 -2.00 17.29 -5.75
N GLY A 126 -1.54 16.90 -4.56
CA GLY A 126 -1.32 15.49 -4.23
C GLY A 126 -2.59 14.66 -4.30
N GLU A 127 -3.68 15.16 -3.70
CA GLU A 127 -4.97 14.47 -3.65
C GLU A 127 -5.57 14.27 -5.05
N GLU A 128 -5.40 15.26 -5.93
CA GLU A 128 -5.83 15.15 -7.31
C GLU A 128 -4.96 14.16 -8.10
N TYR A 129 -3.65 14.23 -7.92
CA TYR A 129 -2.70 13.42 -8.67
C TYR A 129 -2.85 11.93 -8.36
N VAL A 130 -3.04 11.56 -7.09
CA VAL A 130 -3.20 10.15 -6.71
C VAL A 130 -4.48 9.51 -7.28
N LEU A 131 -5.50 10.32 -7.59
CA LEU A 131 -6.74 9.85 -8.20
C LEU A 131 -6.67 9.73 -9.73
N ARG A 132 -5.58 10.19 -10.36
CA ARG A 132 -5.36 10.00 -11.80
C ARG A 132 -4.77 8.62 -12.10
N ASP A 133 -5.11 8.07 -13.25
CA ASP A 133 -4.57 6.81 -13.76
C ASP A 133 -3.10 6.93 -14.14
N PHE A 134 -2.36 5.83 -13.97
CA PHE A 134 -1.02 5.70 -14.54
C PHE A 134 -1.08 5.77 -16.08
N THR A 135 -0.06 6.35 -16.71
CA THR A 135 0.12 6.18 -18.15
C THR A 135 0.66 4.79 -18.48
N GLN A 136 0.59 4.37 -19.74
CA GLN A 136 1.14 3.06 -20.16
C GLN A 136 2.64 2.93 -19.84
N GLU A 137 3.40 4.02 -19.98
CA GLU A 137 4.83 4.04 -19.64
C GLU A 137 5.04 3.89 -18.12
N GLU A 138 4.21 4.55 -17.33
CA GLU A 138 4.27 4.45 -15.87
C GLU A 138 3.85 3.07 -15.36
N GLU A 139 2.86 2.43 -16.00
CA GLU A 139 2.45 1.05 -15.70
C GLU A 139 3.61 0.07 -15.88
N VAL A 140 4.40 0.19 -16.95
CA VAL A 140 5.59 -0.64 -17.18
C VAL A 140 6.64 -0.44 -16.07
N ILE A 141 6.80 0.79 -15.57
CA ILE A 141 7.71 1.08 -14.45
C ILE A 141 7.16 0.47 -13.15
N LEU A 142 5.87 0.64 -12.89
CA LEU A 142 5.18 0.12 -11.72
C LEU A 142 5.25 -1.41 -11.68
N GLU A 143 5.05 -2.10 -12.81
CA GLU A 143 5.13 -3.56 -12.87
C GLU A 143 6.52 -4.08 -12.45
N LYS A 144 7.59 -3.36 -12.82
CA LYS A 144 8.96 -3.68 -12.37
C LYS A 144 9.12 -3.48 -10.86
N VAL A 145 8.49 -2.44 -10.30
CA VAL A 145 8.47 -2.21 -8.84
C VAL A 145 7.73 -3.34 -8.13
N ILE A 146 6.52 -3.69 -8.60
CA ILE A 146 5.70 -4.78 -8.04
C ILE A 146 6.50 -6.10 -7.99
N LYS A 147 7.18 -6.47 -9.09
CA LYS A 147 8.02 -7.68 -9.14
C LYS A 147 9.13 -7.67 -8.08
N LYS A 148 9.80 -6.52 -7.88
CA LYS A 148 10.85 -6.37 -6.86
C LYS A 148 10.29 -6.45 -5.44
N VAL A 149 9.17 -5.77 -5.18
CA VAL A 149 8.46 -5.81 -3.89
C VAL A 149 8.05 -7.24 -3.53
N CYS A 150 7.43 -7.98 -4.45
CA CYS A 150 7.06 -9.38 -4.20
C CYS A 150 8.27 -10.25 -3.86
N ARG A 151 9.38 -10.08 -4.59
CA ARG A 151 10.62 -10.82 -4.30
C ARG A 151 11.17 -10.49 -2.92
N GLU A 152 11.21 -9.21 -2.55
CA GLU A 152 11.76 -8.78 -1.27
C GLU A 152 10.91 -9.24 -0.09
N ILE A 153 9.58 -9.13 -0.18
CA ILE A 153 8.65 -9.63 0.85
C ILE A 153 8.83 -11.13 1.07
N ASN A 154 9.02 -11.91 0.00
CA ASN A 154 9.25 -13.35 0.09
C ASN A 154 10.61 -13.74 0.71
N LEU A 155 11.53 -12.79 0.86
CA LEU A 155 12.83 -12.98 1.51
C LEU A 155 12.86 -12.51 2.97
N LEU A 156 11.80 -11.84 3.45
CA LEU A 156 11.74 -11.40 4.85
C LEU A 156 11.66 -12.61 5.79
N PRO A 157 12.35 -12.58 6.96
CA PRO A 157 12.33 -13.68 7.92
C PRO A 157 10.90 -13.96 8.37
N GLN A 158 10.41 -15.20 8.22
CA GLN A 158 9.02 -15.57 8.47
C GLN A 158 8.66 -15.73 9.95
#